data_AF-A0A3D1M0K6-F1
#
_entry.id   AF-A0A3D1M0K6-F1
#
_cell.length_a   1.000
_cell.length_b   1.000
_cell.length_c   1.000
_cell.angle_alpha   90.00
_cell.angle_beta   90.00
_cell.angle_gamma   90.00
#
_symmetry.space_group_name_H-M   'P 1'
#
loop_
_entity.id
_entity.type
_entity.pdbx_description
1 polymer ?
#
loop_
_entity_poly.entity_id
_entity_poly.type
_entity_poly.pdbx_seq_one_letter_code
_entity_poly.pdbx_strand_id
1 'polypeptide(L)' 'MKRILGYYFAELGAGTDVGSVREQNEDAYHTLLGTGSPGELFDALLIVADGMGGHAAGEVASEMAV' A
#
# COMPACT_ATOMS: atom_id res chain seq x y z
N MET A 1 -23.85 -27.25 -1.95
CA MET A 1 -23.53 -25.81 -1.80
C MET A 1 -22.68 -25.40 -3.01
N LYS A 2 -23.28 -24.80 -4.04
CA LYS A 2 -22.55 -24.38 -5.25
C LYS A 2 -21.85 -23.06 -4.92
N ARG A 3 -20.51 -23.07 -4.83
CA ARG A 3 -19.72 -21.83 -4.90
C ARG A 3 -19.89 -21.27 -6.31
N ILE A 4 -20.54 -20.11 -6.43
CA ILE A 4 -20.48 -19.32 -7.65
C ILE A 4 -19.09 -18.69 -7.66
N LEU A 5 -18.24 -19.08 -8.60
CA LEU A 5 -16.95 -18.45 -8.83
C LEU A 5 -17.22 -17.18 -9.64
N GLY A 6 -17.20 -16.02 -8.98
CA GLY A 6 -17.16 -14.73 -9.64
C GLY A 6 -15.71 -14.25 -9.70
N TYR A 7 -15.24 -13.84 -10.87
CA TYR A 7 -13.97 -13.13 -11.00
C TYR A 7 -14.23 -11.64 -10.75
N TYR A 8 -13.58 -11.06 -9.74
CA TYR A 8 -13.55 -9.63 -9.54
C TYR A 8 -12.26 -9.09 -10.15
N PHE A 9 -12.37 -8.05 -10.97
CA PHE A 9 -11.21 -7.33 -11.49
C PHE A 9 -11.08 -6.02 -10.70
N ALA A 10 -9.89 -5.73 -10.21
CA ALA A 10 -9.56 -4.47 -9.55
C ALA A 10 -8.41 -3.81 -10.32
N GLU A 11 -8.60 -2.55 -10.70
CA GLU A 11 -7.50 -1.69 -11.16
C GLU A 11 -6.95 -0.97 -9.93
N LEU A 12 -5.63 -1.03 -9.75
CA LEU A 12 -4.96 -0.34 -8.64
C LEU A 12 -4.31 0.93 -9.16
N GLY A 13 -4.54 2.02 -8.45
CA GLY A 13 -3.83 3.28 -8.61
C GLY A 13 -3.14 3.63 -7.30
N ALA A 14 -1.93 4.15 -7.39
CA ALA A 14 -1.18 4.62 -6.24
C ALA A 14 -0.42 5.90 -6.57
N GLY A 15 -0.22 6.73 -5.56
CA GLY A 15 0.41 8.03 -5.68
C GLY A 15 0.62 8.62 -4.29
N THR A 16 1.63 9.46 -4.17
CA THR A 16 1.94 10.20 -2.95
C THR A 16 2.44 11.58 -3.33
N ASP A 17 2.21 12.57 -2.47
CA ASP A 17 2.59 13.96 -2.68
C ASP A 17 3.02 14.57 -1.34
N VAL A 18 4.07 15.40 -1.34
CA VAL A 18 4.59 16.05 -0.13
C VAL A 18 3.63 17.11 0.43
N GLY A 19 2.67 17.56 -0.38
CA GLY A 19 1.78 18.66 -0.07
C GLY A 19 2.49 20.02 -0.11
N SER A 20 1.80 21.05 0.36
CA SER A 20 2.27 22.44 0.18
C SER A 20 3.11 23.00 1.33
N VAL A 21 3.24 22.26 2.44
CA VAL A 21 3.79 22.78 3.71
C VAL A 21 5.07 22.06 4.15
N ARG A 22 5.20 20.76 3.85
CA ARG A 22 6.34 19.95 4.27
C ARG A 22 7.50 20.09 3.27
N GLU A 23 8.73 19.95 3.76
CA GLU A 23 9.92 19.89 2.90
C GLU A 23 10.22 18.48 2.39
N GLN A 24 9.82 17.46 3.15
CA GLN A 24 9.98 16.05 2.81
C GLN A 24 8.65 15.32 2.94
N ASN A 25 8.44 14.35 2.06
CA ASN A 25 7.31 13.46 2.13
C ASN A 25 7.64 12.32 3.09
N GLU A 26 6.85 12.16 4.14
CA GLU A 26 6.98 11.08 5.12
C GLU A 26 5.90 10.00 4.88
N ASP A 27 5.13 10.09 3.80
CA ASP A 27 4.14 9.09 3.38
C ASP A 27 4.76 8.09 2.40
N ALA A 28 4.64 6.80 2.71
CA ALA A 28 5.06 5.71 1.83
C ALA A 28 3.88 4.76 1.57
N TYR A 29 3.92 4.07 0.42
CA TYR A 29 2.95 3.03 0.10
C TYR A 29 3.61 1.87 -0.63
N HIS A 30 3.00 0.68 -0.52
CA HIS A 30 3.36 -0.48 -1.33
C HIS A 30 2.10 -1.20 -1.81
N THR A 31 2.17 -1.77 -3.02
CA THR A 31 1.07 -2.51 -3.62
C THR A 31 1.58 -3.84 -4.20
N LEU A 32 0.95 -4.93 -3.81
CA LEU A 32 1.22 -6.28 -4.32
C LEU A 32 -0.07 -6.87 -4.86
N LEU A 33 -0.06 -7.29 -6.12
CA LEU A 33 -1.14 -8.06 -6.70
C LEU A 33 -0.85 -9.55 -6.50
N GLY A 34 -1.85 -10.29 -6.01
CA GLY A 34 -1.82 -11.75 -6.01
C GLY A 34 -1.76 -12.27 -7.44
N THR A 35 -1.18 -13.46 -7.61
CA THR A 35 -1.10 -14.13 -8.91
C THR A 35 -2.42 -14.79 -9.32
N GLY A 36 -3.38 -14.88 -8.40
CA GLY A 36 -4.63 -15.62 -8.57
C GLY A 36 -4.46 -17.12 -8.41
N SER A 37 -3.32 -17.56 -7.83
CA SER A 37 -2.99 -18.96 -7.68
C SER A 37 -3.80 -19.60 -6.54
N PRO A 38 -4.30 -20.85 -6.71
CA PRO A 38 -5.00 -21.53 -5.63
C PRO A 38 -4.12 -21.65 -4.38
N GLY A 39 -4.62 -21.15 -3.25
CA GLY A 39 -3.90 -21.19 -1.96
C GLY A 39 -3.09 -19.94 -1.63
N GLU A 40 -3.12 -18.90 -2.47
CA GLU A 40 -2.64 -17.56 -2.06
C GLU A 40 -3.47 -16.99 -0.91
N LEU A 41 -2.81 -16.17 -0.09
CA LEU A 41 -3.40 -15.58 1.11
C LEU A 41 -4.29 -14.37 0.80
N PHE A 42 -4.03 -13.68 -0.31
CA PHE A 42 -4.73 -12.47 -0.73
C PHE A 42 -4.72 -12.30 -2.26
N ASP A 43 -5.75 -11.66 -2.80
CA ASP A 43 -5.82 -11.24 -4.21
C ASP A 43 -5.06 -9.92 -4.45
N ALA A 44 -4.96 -9.07 -3.41
CA ALA A 44 -4.14 -7.87 -3.40
C ALA A 44 -3.78 -7.48 -1.95
N LEU A 45 -2.59 -6.89 -1.77
CA LEU A 45 -2.15 -6.27 -0.53
C LEU A 45 -1.80 -4.81 -0.82
N LEU A 46 -2.44 -3.90 -0.09
CA LEU A 46 -2.20 -2.46 -0.17
C LEU A 46 -1.76 -1.98 1.20
N ILE A 47 -0.62 -1.31 1.27
CA ILE A 47 -0.02 -0.83 2.51
C ILE A 47 0.24 0.67 2.34
N VAL A 48 -0.06 1.44 3.39
CA VAL A 48 0.26 2.86 3.50
C VAL A 48 0.83 3.10 4.89
N ALA A 49 1.90 3.88 4.97
CA ALA A 49 2.51 4.32 6.21
C ALA A 49 2.75 5.83 6.19
N ASP A 50 2.44 6.48 7.31
CA ASP A 50 2.71 7.91 7.59
C ASP A 50 3.81 7.96 8.66
N GLY A 51 4.94 8.53 8.29
CA GLY A 51 6.07 8.76 9.18
C GLY A 51 5.77 9.89 10.16
N MET A 52 5.95 9.62 11.46
CA MET A 52 5.66 10.61 12.50
C MET A 52 6.57 11.84 12.40
N GLY A 53 6.04 12.93 11.83
CA GLY A 53 6.73 14.21 11.75
C GLY A 53 7.18 14.76 13.12
N GLY A 54 8.25 15.55 13.11
CA GLY A 54 8.87 16.10 14.32
C GLY A 54 9.76 15.10 15.08
N HIS A 55 9.85 13.85 14.63
CA HIS A 55 10.90 12.90 15.00
C HIS A 55 11.93 12.79 13.87
N ALA A 56 13.15 12.34 14.19
CA ALA A 56 14.16 12.14 13.17
C ALA A 56 13.77 10.97 12.25
N ALA A 57 13.94 11.16 10.93
CA ALA A 57 13.82 10.11 9.91
C ALA A 57 12.42 9.49 9.75
N GLY A 58 11.37 10.32 9.74
CA GLY A 58 10.00 9.87 9.46
C GLY A 58 9.86 9.19 8.09
N GLU A 59 10.56 9.69 7.07
CA GLU A 59 10.62 9.05 5.75
C GLU A 59 11.24 7.65 5.78
N VAL A 60 12.30 7.43 6.57
CA VAL A 60 12.94 6.09 6.62
C VAL A 60 11.99 5.14 7.31
N ALA A 61 11.34 5.60 8.37
CA ALA A 61 10.41 4.79 9.14
C ALA A 61 9.21 4.36 8.29
N SER A 62 8.63 5.25 7.49
CA SER A 62 7.51 4.90 6.62
C SER A 62 7.94 4.01 5.45
N GLU A 63 9.09 4.26 4.83
CA GLU A 63 9.65 3.38 3.80
C GLU A 63 9.95 1.96 4.32
N MET A 64 10.42 1.81 5.56
CA MET A 64 10.68 0.51 6.18
C MET A 64 9.40 -0.26 6.56
N ALA A 65 8.29 0.44 6.74
CA ALA A 65 7.04 -0.15 7.22
C ALA A 65 6.20 -0.78 6.10
N VAL A 66 6.38 -0.31 4.85
CA VAL A 66 5.59 -0.74 3.69
C VAL A 66 6.25 -1.82 2.87
#